data_AF-A0AB35QFM8-F1
#
_entry.id   AF-A0AB35QFM8-F1
#
_cell.length_a   1.000
_cell.length_b   1.000
_cell.length_c   1.000
_cell.angle_alpha   90.00
_cell.angle_beta   90.00
_cell.angle_gamma   90.00
#
_symmetry.space_group_name_H-M   'P 1'
#
loop_
_entity.id
_entity.type
_entity.pdbx_description
1 polymer ?
#
loop_
_entity_poly.entity_id
_entity_poly.type
_entity_poly.pdbx_seq_one_letter_code
_entity_poly.pdbx_strand_id
1 'polypeptide(L)'
;MSLIGFMYASKTNSEHSQIKQDLIDILTEAVKFNSKNDITGVLYYGNGYFLQYLEGEKEQVEALFYKSILKDSRHQNCEIIFLEPSEQRLFKHWSMKFAPINTKIKDFFFHHHVDDFNPYLLNTTSIPSFIELLVDQPNLKADQYQV
;
A
#
# COMPACT_ATOMS: atom_id res chain seq x y z
N MET A 1 -0.47 -14.72 -19.33
CA MET A 1 -0.56 -14.39 -17.90
C MET A 1 -1.10 -12.96 -17.81
N SER A 2 -1.91 -12.64 -16.79
CA SER A 2 -2.65 -11.37 -16.71
C SER A 2 -2.02 -10.43 -15.69
N LEU A 3 -1.72 -9.20 -16.10
CA LEU A 3 -1.35 -8.12 -15.20
C LEU A 3 -2.57 -7.74 -14.34
N ILE A 4 -2.36 -7.57 -13.05
CA ILE A 4 -3.40 -7.12 -12.11
C ILE A 4 -2.92 -5.93 -11.28
N GLY A 5 -3.87 -5.14 -10.80
CA GLY A 5 -3.72 -4.27 -9.64
C GLY A 5 -4.33 -4.95 -8.41
N PHE A 6 -3.62 -4.92 -7.28
CA PHE A 6 -4.03 -5.56 -6.04
C PHE A 6 -3.82 -4.60 -4.87
N MET A 7 -4.91 -4.15 -4.24
CA MET A 7 -4.89 -3.27 -3.07
C MET A 7 -5.34 -4.02 -1.83
N TYR A 8 -4.60 -3.88 -0.74
CA TYR A 8 -5.03 -4.36 0.56
C TYR A 8 -4.74 -3.36 1.67
N ALA A 9 -5.55 -3.43 2.72
CA ALA A 9 -5.41 -2.66 3.94
C ALA A 9 -5.09 -3.58 5.13
N SER A 10 -4.38 -3.06 6.13
CA SER A 10 -4.11 -3.75 7.39
C SER A 10 -3.84 -2.74 8.51
N LYS A 11 -3.87 -3.17 9.77
CA LYS A 11 -3.48 -2.36 10.94
C LYS A 11 -2.10 -2.78 11.44
N THR A 12 -1.27 -1.83 11.84
CA THR A 12 0.00 -2.16 12.50
C THR A 12 -0.24 -2.84 13.86
N ASN A 13 0.63 -3.79 14.21
CA ASN A 13 0.71 -4.37 15.55
C ASN A 13 1.76 -3.66 16.42
N SER A 14 2.46 -2.69 15.85
CA SER A 14 3.65 -2.10 16.45
C SER A 14 3.30 -0.85 17.24
N GLU A 15 3.98 -0.70 18.37
CA GLU A 15 3.94 0.54 19.14
C GLU A 15 4.58 1.70 18.36
N HIS A 16 4.21 2.93 18.73
CA HIS A 16 4.64 4.16 18.04
C HIS A 16 6.17 4.26 17.89
N SER A 17 6.95 3.82 18.87
CA SER A 17 8.42 3.87 18.81
C SER A 17 9.04 2.92 17.78
N GLN A 18 8.34 1.85 17.39
CA GLN A 18 8.87 0.78 16.54
C GLN A 18 8.49 0.95 15.06
N ILE A 19 7.42 1.70 14.77
CA ILE A 19 6.86 1.77 13.42
C ILE A 19 7.84 2.28 12.36
N LYS A 20 8.72 3.22 12.71
CA LYS A 20 9.71 3.74 11.76
C LYS A 20 10.66 2.64 11.30
N GLN A 21 11.12 1.81 12.23
CA GLN A 21 12.01 0.71 11.92
C GLN A 21 11.27 -0.35 11.09
N ASP A 22 10.03 -0.67 11.42
CA ASP A 22 9.23 -1.62 10.67
C ASP A 22 8.98 -1.15 9.23
N LEU A 23 8.70 0.14 9.01
CA LEU A 23 8.57 0.72 7.67
C LEU A 23 9.86 0.56 6.86
N ILE A 24 11.02 0.82 7.47
CA ILE A 24 12.33 0.63 6.82
C ILE A 24 12.53 -0.83 6.42
N ASP A 25 12.23 -1.76 7.32
CA ASP A 25 12.43 -3.20 7.09
C ASP A 25 11.46 -3.73 6.02
N ILE A 26 10.17 -3.39 6.12
CA ILE A 26 9.13 -3.73 5.13
C ILE A 26 9.56 -3.23 3.75
N LEU A 27 9.98 -1.97 3.62
CA LEU A 27 10.36 -1.41 2.32
C LEU A 27 11.65 -2.04 1.78
N THR A 28 12.62 -2.34 2.64
CA THR A 28 13.86 -3.01 2.26
C THR A 28 13.58 -4.41 1.71
N GLU A 29 12.75 -5.18 2.40
CA GLU A 29 12.30 -6.51 1.98
C GLU A 29 11.48 -6.43 0.68
N ALA A 30 10.52 -5.51 0.62
CA ALA A 30 9.64 -5.32 -0.53
C ALA A 30 10.43 -4.95 -1.78
N VAL A 31 11.32 -3.95 -1.73
CA VAL A 31 12.16 -3.58 -2.88
C VAL A 31 12.98 -4.77 -3.36
N LYS A 32 13.65 -5.49 -2.46
CA LYS A 32 14.49 -6.64 -2.81
C LYS A 32 13.69 -7.78 -3.45
N PHE A 33 12.51 -8.09 -2.93
CA PHE A 33 11.65 -9.14 -3.46
C PHE A 33 11.01 -8.71 -4.78
N ASN A 34 10.43 -7.52 -4.82
CA ASN A 34 9.63 -7.02 -5.92
C ASN A 34 10.47 -6.82 -7.19
N SER A 35 11.69 -6.27 -7.08
CA SER A 35 12.59 -6.12 -8.23
C SER A 35 12.96 -7.45 -8.89
N LYS A 36 12.96 -8.56 -8.14
CA LYS A 36 13.28 -9.90 -8.66
C LYS A 36 12.09 -10.61 -9.30
N ASN A 37 10.87 -10.21 -8.95
CA ASN A 37 9.63 -10.87 -9.37
C ASN A 37 8.77 -10.00 -10.29
N ASP A 38 9.33 -8.91 -10.82
CA ASP A 38 8.63 -7.91 -11.63
C ASP A 38 7.33 -7.43 -10.96
N ILE A 39 7.42 -7.08 -9.68
CA ILE A 39 6.32 -6.45 -8.93
C ILE A 39 6.66 -4.98 -8.75
N THR A 40 5.64 -4.13 -8.93
CA THR A 40 5.72 -2.69 -8.67
C THR A 40 4.61 -2.29 -7.71
N GLY A 41 4.70 -1.11 -7.13
CA GLY A 41 3.63 -0.68 -6.22
C GLY A 41 4.00 0.47 -5.31
N VAL A 42 3.12 0.69 -4.34
CA VAL A 42 3.24 1.74 -3.33
C VAL A 42 2.71 1.27 -1.98
N LEU A 43 3.39 1.66 -0.92
CA LEU A 43 3.00 1.49 0.47
C LEU A 43 2.67 2.86 1.09
N TYR A 44 1.46 2.97 1.62
CA TYR A 44 1.00 4.09 2.43
C TYR A 44 0.91 3.68 3.90
N TYR A 45 1.28 4.63 4.77
CA TYR A 45 1.13 4.48 6.20
C TYR A 45 0.61 5.76 6.85
N GLY A 46 -0.31 5.59 7.79
CA GLY A 46 -0.80 6.65 8.64
C GLY A 46 -1.96 6.22 9.51
N ASN A 47 -2.16 6.89 10.66
CA ASN A 47 -3.24 6.59 11.60
C ASN A 47 -3.29 5.10 12.02
N GLY A 48 -2.12 4.43 12.10
CA GLY A 48 -2.01 3.01 12.44
C GLY A 48 -2.42 2.03 11.33
N TYR A 49 -2.75 2.52 10.13
CA TYR A 49 -3.12 1.70 8.98
C TYR A 49 -1.99 1.64 7.95
N PHE A 50 -1.79 0.44 7.40
CA PHE A 50 -1.08 0.26 6.14
C PHE A 50 -2.10 0.11 5.01
N LEU A 51 -1.79 0.71 3.88
CA LEU A 51 -2.45 0.45 2.61
C LEU A 51 -1.39 0.21 1.55
N GLN A 52 -1.41 -0.94 0.91
CA GLN A 52 -0.46 -1.25 -0.15
C GLN A 52 -1.20 -1.56 -1.44
N TYR A 53 -0.67 -1.02 -2.54
CA TYR A 53 -1.10 -1.31 -3.90
C TYR A 53 0.04 -1.99 -4.65
N LEU A 54 -0.21 -3.18 -5.18
CA LEU A 54 0.74 -4.04 -5.88
C LEU A 54 0.31 -4.23 -7.32
N GLU A 55 1.29 -4.28 -8.22
CA GLU A 55 1.08 -4.53 -9.64
C GLU A 55 2.04 -5.60 -10.13
N GLY A 56 1.55 -6.53 -10.92
CA GLY A 56 2.37 -7.60 -11.47
C GLY A 56 1.53 -8.72 -12.05
N GLU A 57 2.20 -9.78 -12.49
CA GLU A 57 1.50 -10.98 -12.91
C GLU A 57 0.69 -11.55 -11.74
N LYS A 58 -0.56 -11.92 -12.03
CA LYS A 58 -1.54 -12.38 -11.04
C LYS A 58 -0.95 -13.41 -10.08
N GLU A 59 -0.33 -14.44 -10.63
CA GLU A 59 0.21 -15.55 -9.84
C GLU A 59 1.32 -15.09 -8.88
N GLN A 60 2.15 -14.12 -9.30
CA GLN A 60 3.25 -13.60 -8.48
C GLN A 60 2.75 -12.70 -7.36
N VAL A 61 1.79 -11.82 -7.67
CA VAL A 61 1.19 -10.91 -6.69
C VAL A 61 0.38 -11.70 -5.65
N GLU A 62 -0.45 -12.64 -6.08
CA GLU A 62 -1.21 -13.51 -5.17
C GLU A 62 -0.28 -14.38 -4.32
N ALA A 63 0.79 -14.95 -4.92
CA ALA A 63 1.75 -15.75 -4.17
C ALA A 63 2.48 -14.92 -3.09
N LEU A 64 2.92 -13.70 -3.43
CA LEU A 64 3.51 -12.77 -2.45
C LEU A 64 2.53 -12.47 -1.32
N PHE A 65 1.28 -12.15 -1.66
CA PHE A 65 0.26 -11.82 -0.67
C PHE A 65 -0.01 -12.97 0.30
N TYR A 66 -0.40 -14.14 -0.21
CA TYR A 66 -0.84 -15.25 0.64
C TYR A 66 0.29 -15.98 1.37
N LYS A 67 1.51 -16.00 0.80
CA LYS A 67 2.65 -16.73 1.41
C LYS A 67 3.44 -15.89 2.39
N SER A 68 3.48 -14.57 2.19
CA SER A 68 4.33 -13.68 2.98
C SER A 68 3.52 -12.59 3.66
N ILE A 69 2.92 -11.67 2.89
CA ILE A 69 2.30 -10.45 3.44
C ILE A 69 1.24 -10.80 4.47
N LEU A 70 0.27 -11.65 4.14
CA LEU A 70 -0.84 -12.01 5.03
C LEU A 70 -0.40 -12.62 6.38
N LYS A 71 0.82 -13.16 6.44
CA LYS A 71 1.37 -13.85 7.62
C LYS A 71 2.38 -13.01 8.39
N ASP A 72 2.62 -11.78 7.94
CA ASP A 72 3.59 -10.89 8.55
C ASP A 72 3.13 -10.48 9.96
N SER A 73 3.97 -10.66 10.98
CA SER A 73 3.59 -10.33 12.36
C SER A 73 3.49 -8.83 12.63
N ARG A 74 4.01 -7.98 11.74
CA ARG A 74 4.01 -6.51 11.88
C ARG A 74 2.63 -5.89 11.68
N HIS A 75 1.63 -6.66 11.21
CA HIS A 75 0.28 -6.17 10.99
C HIS A 75 -0.83 -7.20 11.29
N GLN A 76 -2.08 -6.75 11.31
CA GLN A 76 -3.27 -7.58 11.49
C GLN A 76 -4.46 -7.02 10.72
N ASN A 77 -5.59 -7.73 10.75
CA ASN A 77 -6.85 -7.35 10.08
C ASN A 77 -6.66 -7.11 8.57
N CYS A 78 -5.89 -7.96 7.90
CA CYS A 78 -5.58 -7.77 6.50
C CYS A 78 -6.82 -8.01 5.62
N GLU A 79 -7.23 -7.00 4.85
CA GLU A 79 -8.38 -7.05 3.94
C GLU A 79 -7.99 -6.66 2.52
N ILE A 80 -8.42 -7.45 1.53
CA ILE A 80 -8.28 -7.12 0.12
C ILE A 80 -9.37 -6.10 -0.23
N ILE A 81 -8.95 -4.91 -0.65
CA ILE A 81 -9.83 -3.77 -0.95
C ILE A 81 -10.17 -3.73 -2.45
N PHE A 82 -9.21 -4.10 -3.29
CA PHE A 82 -9.33 -4.04 -4.74
C PHE A 82 -8.48 -5.14 -5.38
N LEU A 83 -9.04 -5.83 -6.38
CA LEU A 83 -8.30 -6.77 -7.21
C LEU A 83 -8.94 -6.78 -8.59
N GLU A 84 -8.28 -6.17 -9.56
CA GLU A 84 -8.77 -6.13 -10.94
C GLU A 84 -7.64 -6.32 -11.96
N PRO A 85 -7.95 -6.85 -13.16
CA PRO A 85 -7.02 -6.79 -14.28
C PRO A 85 -6.57 -5.36 -14.55
N SER A 86 -5.31 -5.18 -14.91
CA SER A 86 -4.78 -3.88 -15.33
C SER A 86 -4.17 -3.98 -16.72
N GLU A 87 -4.38 -2.95 -17.53
CA GLU A 87 -3.75 -2.83 -18.85
C GLU A 87 -2.31 -2.31 -18.76
N GLN A 88 -1.99 -1.56 -17.71
CA GLN A 88 -0.68 -0.94 -17.52
C GLN A 88 -0.31 -0.74 -16.06
N ARG A 89 0.99 -0.66 -15.79
CA ARG A 89 1.53 -0.35 -14.46
C ARG A 89 1.48 1.16 -14.23
N LEU A 90 0.75 1.58 -13.20
CA LEU A 90 0.69 2.95 -12.68
C LEU A 90 1.98 3.32 -11.92
N PHE A 91 2.60 2.35 -11.24
CA PHE A 91 3.80 2.56 -10.42
C PHE A 91 5.06 1.94 -11.04
N LYS A 92 5.12 1.84 -12.39
CA LYS A 92 6.18 1.15 -13.15
C LYS A 92 7.64 1.52 -12.81
N HIS A 93 7.87 2.70 -12.22
CA HIS A 93 9.19 3.18 -11.83
C HIS A 93 9.63 2.77 -10.43
N TRP A 94 8.76 2.10 -9.66
CA TRP A 94 8.96 1.82 -8.25
C TRP A 94 8.67 0.36 -7.95
N SER A 95 9.71 -0.41 -7.62
CA SER A 95 9.51 -1.74 -7.03
C SER A 95 8.69 -1.67 -5.74
N MET A 96 8.88 -0.61 -4.95
CA MET A 96 7.96 -0.19 -3.90
C MET A 96 8.18 1.29 -3.55
N LYS A 97 7.21 2.14 -3.88
CA LYS A 97 7.17 3.55 -3.46
C LYS A 97 6.70 3.63 -2.01
N PHE A 98 7.19 4.60 -1.25
CA PHE A 98 6.63 4.91 0.07
C PHE A 98 6.05 6.32 0.10
N ALA A 99 4.86 6.46 0.69
CA ALA A 99 4.24 7.75 0.91
C ALA A 99 3.44 7.76 2.23
N PRO A 100 3.76 8.62 3.20
CA PRO A 100 2.92 8.80 4.38
C PRO A 100 1.60 9.49 4.01
N ILE A 101 0.59 9.37 4.89
CA ILE A 101 -0.61 10.18 4.75
C ILE A 101 -0.27 11.68 4.83
N ASN A 102 -0.97 12.47 4.03
CA ASN A 102 -0.85 13.92 4.00
C ASN A 102 -2.24 14.56 3.89
N THR A 103 -2.28 15.90 3.88
CA THR A 103 -3.55 16.65 3.84
C THR A 103 -4.44 16.22 2.68
N LYS A 104 -3.92 15.97 1.47
CA LYS A 104 -4.76 15.55 0.33
C LYS A 104 -5.44 14.20 0.56
N ILE A 105 -4.71 13.24 1.15
CA ILE A 105 -5.27 11.93 1.50
C ILE A 105 -6.31 12.08 2.61
N LYS A 106 -6.02 12.88 3.63
CA LYS A 106 -6.98 13.15 4.70
C LYS A 106 -8.25 13.80 4.17
N ASP A 107 -8.10 14.82 3.33
CA ASP A 107 -9.21 15.52 2.69
C ASP A 107 -10.06 14.55 1.87
N PHE A 108 -9.44 13.61 1.15
CA PHE A 108 -10.19 12.57 0.43
C PHE A 108 -11.11 11.79 1.38
N PHE A 109 -10.60 11.29 2.51
CA PHE A 109 -11.41 10.54 3.48
C PHE A 109 -12.46 11.42 4.16
N PHE A 110 -12.14 12.67 4.49
CA PHE A 110 -13.13 13.59 5.07
C PHE A 110 -14.30 13.87 4.12
N HIS A 111 -14.04 14.13 2.84
CA HIS A 111 -15.10 14.43 1.87
C HIS A 111 -15.97 13.20 1.54
N HIS A 112 -15.38 12.00 1.51
CA HIS A 112 -16.09 10.78 1.12
C HIS A 112 -16.71 10.02 2.31
N HIS A 113 -16.17 10.17 3.52
CA HIS A 113 -16.48 9.31 4.66
C HIS A 113 -16.64 10.04 6.00
N VAL A 114 -16.38 11.35 6.08
CA VAL A 114 -16.45 12.15 7.32
C VAL A 114 -15.58 11.55 8.45
N ASP A 115 -14.43 10.98 8.08
CA ASP A 115 -13.45 10.37 8.97
C ASP A 115 -12.03 10.78 8.53
N ASP A 116 -11.03 10.62 9.41
CA ASP A 116 -9.61 10.71 8.99
C ASP A 116 -9.24 9.46 8.15
N PHE A 117 -7.96 9.29 7.83
CA PHE A 117 -7.49 8.16 7.03
C PHE A 117 -7.87 6.81 7.66
N ASN A 118 -8.77 6.08 6.98
CA ASN A 118 -9.17 4.71 7.29
C ASN A 118 -9.43 3.95 5.98
N PRO A 119 -8.44 3.19 5.47
CA PRO A 119 -8.53 2.57 4.15
C PRO A 119 -9.61 1.50 4.01
N TYR A 120 -10.15 0.96 5.11
CA TYR A 120 -11.26 0.00 5.06
C TYR A 120 -12.59 0.64 4.60
N LEU A 121 -12.67 1.98 4.53
CA LEU A 121 -13.85 2.70 4.04
C LEU A 121 -13.88 2.82 2.51
N LEU A 122 -12.75 2.50 1.84
CA LEU A 122 -12.68 2.47 0.39
C LEU A 122 -13.66 1.44 -0.18
N ASN A 123 -14.31 1.80 -1.28
CA ASN A 123 -15.26 0.95 -1.98
C ASN A 123 -15.14 1.16 -3.49
N THR A 124 -15.86 0.35 -4.26
CA THR A 124 -15.79 0.35 -5.73
C THR A 124 -16.04 1.71 -6.38
N THR A 125 -16.73 2.64 -5.70
CA THR A 125 -17.00 3.98 -6.22
C THR A 125 -15.88 4.97 -5.90
N SER A 126 -15.19 4.82 -4.76
CA SER A 126 -14.10 5.73 -4.34
C SER A 126 -12.72 5.26 -4.77
N ILE A 127 -12.52 3.96 -5.02
CA ILE A 127 -11.21 3.39 -5.38
C ILE A 127 -10.59 4.02 -6.63
N PRO A 128 -11.31 4.23 -7.76
CA PRO A 128 -10.67 4.76 -8.97
C PRO A 128 -10.04 6.15 -8.76
N SER A 129 -10.80 7.10 -8.19
CA SER A 129 -10.30 8.45 -7.91
C SER A 129 -9.24 8.44 -6.81
N PHE A 130 -9.31 7.49 -5.87
CA PHE A 130 -8.28 7.32 -4.88
C PHE A 130 -6.97 6.84 -5.50
N ILE A 131 -6.99 5.86 -6.40
CA ILE A 131 -5.79 5.38 -7.12
C ILE A 131 -5.12 6.52 -7.88
N GLU A 132 -5.90 7.34 -8.59
CA GLU A 132 -5.38 8.54 -9.28
C GLU A 132 -4.66 9.46 -8.29
N LEU A 133 -5.27 9.72 -7.13
CA LEU A 133 -4.65 10.50 -6.06
C LEU A 133 -3.33 9.86 -5.60
N LEU A 134 -3.22 8.53 -5.49
CA LEU A 134 -2.00 7.84 -5.05
C LEU A 134 -0.84 8.01 -6.05
N VAL A 135 -1.14 7.95 -7.35
CA VAL A 135 -0.14 8.12 -8.42
C VAL A 135 0.59 9.46 -8.27
N ASP A 136 -0.16 10.53 -7.97
CA ASP A 136 0.35 11.90 -7.87
C ASP A 136 1.14 12.21 -6.58
N GLN A 137 1.18 11.29 -5.61
CA GLN A 137 1.90 11.57 -4.36
C GLN A 137 3.42 11.55 -4.57
N PRO A 138 4.20 12.39 -3.87
CA PRO A 138 5.65 12.29 -3.92
C PRO A 138 6.13 10.98 -3.28
N ASN A 139 7.24 10.44 -3.78
CA ASN A 139 7.95 9.37 -3.08
C ASN A 139 8.76 9.97 -1.92
N LEU A 140 8.64 9.38 -0.74
CA LEU A 140 9.43 9.70 0.44
C LEU A 140 10.28 8.50 0.82
N LYS A 141 11.44 8.76 1.43
CA LYS A 141 12.22 7.68 2.05
C LYS A 141 11.71 7.45 3.48
N ALA A 142 11.57 6.19 3.90
CA ALA A 142 11.04 5.90 5.24
C ALA A 142 11.95 6.37 6.39
N ASP A 143 13.26 6.52 6.15
CA ASP A 143 14.18 7.15 7.10
C ASP A 143 13.85 8.62 7.38
N GLN A 144 13.16 9.30 6.46
CA GLN A 144 12.68 10.67 6.59
C GLN A 144 11.29 10.75 7.26
N TYR A 145 10.62 9.61 7.49
CA TYR A 145 9.33 9.60 8.18
C TYR A 145 9.51 9.97 9.66
N GLN A 146 8.63 10.86 10.12
CA GLN A 146 8.51 11.28 11.51
C GLN A 146 7.17 10.75 12.02
N VAL A 147 7.23 10.01 13.12
CA VAL A 147 6.06 9.39 13.75
C VAL A 147 5.39 10.36 14.71
#